data_AF-A0A8I1ANA8-F1
#
_entry.id   AF-A0A8I1ANA8-F1
#
_cell.length_a   1.000
_cell.length_b   1.000
_cell.length_c   1.000
_cell.angle_alpha   90.00
_cell.angle_beta   90.00
_cell.angle_gamma   90.00
#
_symmetry.space_group_name_H-M   'P 1'
#
loop_
_entity.id
_entity.type
_entity.pdbx_description
1 polymer ?
#
loop_
_entity_poly.entity_id
_entity_poly.type
_entity_poly.pdbx_seq_one_letter_code
_entity_poly.pdbx_strand_id
1 'polypeptide(L)'
;MNQVFIPNTQQQFFNVAQTPPHVYPNGNNGFLTNGTMVRPTYGDPMFNQIAFGLINGTKLLEQDKIKMFPKATATVPYPPMNPLCYFVLQQMPLFSHFVDLFNGFEANPYLNVFQKFAVENLQLMRSPQQIPNHMWENLFCRLRAELYIAKANLQTRKYEAQIQKLRNEQKAVFRRVMQTHDQANCIFLELPLITQTDPPHYQTQEDAEKVSLKVLKEYFQWLHKAGQLTEKLYDIQWRIVKGLDQKLTAQAFIYVLGDKVDYLPLLQEQWEFVCGDYQLQGIFPDPKHTHCYDGQGLVQKAWLQLIERVHEPLGFYRYKGNGITYAWKAYTGNV
;
A
#
# COMPACT_ATOMS: atom_id res chain seq x y z
N MET A 1 -46.66 -53.03 5.67
CA MET A 1 -45.27 -53.46 5.50
C MET A 1 -44.47 -52.32 4.92
N ASN A 2 -43.25 -52.15 5.41
CA ASN A 2 -42.37 -50.99 5.33
C ASN A 2 -42.09 -50.47 3.91
N GLN A 3 -42.04 -49.15 3.75
CA GLN A 3 -41.08 -48.52 2.85
C GLN A 3 -40.18 -47.58 3.64
N VAL A 4 -38.94 -48.04 3.78
CA VAL A 4 -37.80 -47.35 4.36
C VAL A 4 -37.40 -46.22 3.41
N PHE A 5 -37.42 -44.97 3.88
CA PHE A 5 -36.77 -43.86 3.17
C PHE A 5 -35.26 -43.98 3.40
N ILE A 6 -34.53 -44.31 2.33
CA ILE A 6 -33.06 -44.26 2.28
C ILE A 6 -32.67 -42.81 1.94
N PRO A 7 -31.79 -42.15 2.71
CA PRO A 7 -31.29 -40.83 2.35
C PRO A 7 -30.42 -40.94 1.09
N ASN A 8 -30.72 -40.16 0.07
CA ASN A 8 -29.90 -40.07 -1.14
C ASN A 8 -28.60 -39.33 -0.78
N THR A 9 -27.55 -40.06 -0.43
CA THR A 9 -26.19 -39.54 -0.32
C THR A 9 -25.64 -39.28 -1.73
N GLN A 10 -25.96 -38.12 -2.30
CA GLN A 10 -25.13 -37.53 -3.34
C GLN A 10 -24.25 -36.45 -2.71
N GLN A 11 -23.01 -36.82 -2.40
CA GLN A 11 -21.93 -35.84 -2.28
C GLN A 11 -21.79 -35.17 -3.65
N GLN A 12 -22.25 -33.93 -3.77
CA GLN A 12 -21.87 -33.07 -4.89
C GLN A 12 -20.39 -32.73 -4.71
N PHE A 13 -19.54 -33.57 -5.32
CA PHE A 13 -18.16 -33.24 -5.61
C PHE A 13 -18.17 -31.99 -6.50
N PHE A 14 -17.82 -30.84 -5.92
CA PHE A 14 -17.43 -29.69 -6.71
C PHE A 14 -16.13 -30.05 -7.42
N ASN A 15 -16.21 -30.20 -8.74
CA ASN A 15 -15.04 -30.28 -9.62
C ASN A 15 -14.21 -29.01 -9.44
N VAL A 16 -13.12 -29.13 -8.68
CA VAL A 16 -12.06 -28.11 -8.61
C VAL A 16 -11.25 -28.23 -9.88
N ALA A 17 -11.77 -27.67 -10.97
CA ALA A 17 -11.03 -27.53 -12.22
C ALA A 17 -11.14 -26.08 -12.69
N GLN A 18 -10.02 -25.37 -12.57
CA GLN A 18 -9.64 -24.16 -13.33
C GLN A 18 -10.40 -22.84 -13.04
N THR A 19 -10.54 -22.46 -11.78
CA THR A 19 -10.61 -21.01 -11.46
C THR A 19 -9.20 -20.39 -11.56
N PRO A 20 -8.99 -19.32 -12.33
CA PRO A 20 -7.74 -18.55 -12.29
C PRO A 20 -7.47 -18.08 -10.84
N PRO A 21 -6.20 -18.01 -10.40
CA PRO A 21 -5.91 -17.38 -9.12
C PRO A 21 -6.40 -15.91 -9.17
N HIS A 22 -7.03 -15.44 -8.09
CA HIS A 22 -7.46 -14.04 -7.86
C HIS A 22 -8.86 -13.59 -8.31
N VAL A 23 -9.82 -14.50 -8.56
CA VAL A 23 -11.23 -14.10 -8.75
C VAL A 23 -12.15 -14.96 -7.89
N TYR A 24 -12.85 -14.33 -6.94
CA TYR A 24 -13.85 -15.01 -6.09
C TYR A 24 -15.21 -14.30 -6.20
N PRO A 25 -16.32 -15.05 -6.27
CA PRO A 25 -17.66 -14.46 -6.37
C PRO A 25 -18.03 -13.69 -5.09
N ASN A 26 -18.51 -12.47 -5.29
CA ASN A 26 -18.94 -11.54 -4.25
C ASN A 26 -20.43 -11.79 -3.93
N GLY A 27 -20.72 -12.28 -2.72
CA GLY A 27 -22.09 -12.54 -2.25
C GLY A 27 -22.65 -11.43 -1.36
N ASN A 28 -22.51 -10.15 -1.72
CA ASN A 28 -22.90 -9.04 -0.84
C ASN A 28 -23.85 -8.04 -1.54
N ASN A 29 -25.05 -7.86 -0.98
CA ASN A 29 -26.14 -7.01 -1.50
C ASN A 29 -25.98 -5.49 -1.23
N GLY A 30 -24.74 -5.00 -1.07
CA GLY A 30 -24.46 -3.58 -0.80
C GLY A 30 -23.37 -2.95 -1.66
N PHE A 31 -22.74 -3.76 -2.51
CA PHE A 31 -21.78 -3.32 -3.52
C PHE A 31 -22.38 -3.68 -4.89
N LEU A 32 -22.07 -2.91 -5.93
CA LEU A 32 -22.35 -3.28 -7.31
C LEU A 32 -22.00 -4.76 -7.49
N THR A 33 -23.01 -5.56 -7.81
CA THR A 33 -23.05 -7.03 -7.78
C THR A 33 -22.06 -7.73 -8.72
N ASN A 34 -21.12 -7.00 -9.32
CA ASN A 34 -20.12 -7.49 -10.27
C ASN A 34 -18.68 -6.96 -9.99
N GLY A 35 -18.39 -6.44 -8.79
CA GLY A 35 -17.03 -6.05 -8.43
C GLY A 35 -16.25 -7.20 -7.77
N THR A 36 -15.27 -7.77 -8.46
CA THR A 36 -14.25 -8.63 -7.84
C THR A 36 -13.45 -7.79 -6.84
N MET A 37 -13.43 -8.16 -5.55
CA MET A 37 -12.52 -7.51 -4.59
C MET A 37 -11.09 -7.96 -4.90
N VAL A 38 -10.25 -7.02 -5.31
CA VAL A 38 -8.83 -7.24 -5.58
C VAL A 38 -8.03 -6.69 -4.40
N ARG A 39 -6.88 -7.31 -4.10
CA ARG A 39 -5.97 -6.76 -3.10
C ARG A 39 -5.47 -5.38 -3.54
N PRO A 40 -5.32 -4.42 -2.61
CA PRO A 40 -4.83 -3.09 -2.95
C PRO A 40 -3.40 -3.12 -3.51
N THR A 41 -3.18 -2.36 -4.59
CA THR A 41 -1.84 -2.06 -5.09
C THR A 41 -1.10 -1.13 -4.11
N TYR A 42 0.22 -1.03 -4.26
CA TYR A 42 0.97 -0.06 -3.45
C TYR A 42 0.53 1.38 -3.75
N GLY A 43 0.09 2.09 -2.70
CA GLY A 43 -0.34 3.47 -2.83
C GLY A 43 -1.73 3.68 -3.44
N ASP A 44 -2.57 2.64 -3.48
CA ASP A 44 -3.97 2.74 -3.93
C ASP A 44 -4.72 3.89 -3.20
N PRO A 45 -5.22 4.91 -3.92
CA PRO A 45 -5.82 6.09 -3.30
C PRO A 45 -7.05 5.77 -2.44
N MET A 46 -7.86 4.80 -2.88
CA MET A 46 -9.07 4.40 -2.16
C MET A 46 -8.71 3.70 -0.84
N PHE A 47 -7.80 2.74 -0.88
CA PHE A 47 -7.29 2.07 0.31
C PHE A 47 -6.63 3.05 1.26
N ASN A 48 -5.84 4.01 0.77
CA ASN A 48 -5.21 5.03 1.61
C ASN A 48 -6.26 5.85 2.39
N GLN A 49 -7.32 6.29 1.73
CA GLN A 49 -8.41 7.03 2.38
C GLN A 49 -9.10 6.18 3.45
N ILE A 50 -9.41 4.92 3.14
CA ILE A 50 -10.03 4.00 4.09
C ILE A 50 -9.12 3.73 5.29
N ALA A 51 -7.84 3.46 5.04
CA ALA A 51 -6.85 3.18 6.06
C ALA A 51 -6.64 4.39 7.00
N PHE A 52 -6.55 5.60 6.47
CA PHE A 52 -6.50 6.82 7.29
C PHE A 52 -7.75 6.98 8.16
N GLY A 53 -8.94 6.79 7.57
CA GLY A 53 -10.22 6.86 8.29
C GLY A 53 -10.28 5.83 9.43
N LEU A 54 -9.83 4.60 9.17
CA LEU A 54 -9.81 3.52 10.16
C LEU A 54 -8.82 3.77 11.28
N ILE A 55 -7.58 4.20 10.97
CA ILE A 55 -6.59 4.55 11.98
C ILE A 55 -7.12 5.66 12.87
N ASN A 56 -7.71 6.71 12.29
CA ASN A 56 -8.29 7.81 13.05
C ASN A 56 -9.45 7.35 13.94
N GLY A 57 -10.42 6.61 13.38
CA GLY A 57 -11.58 6.12 14.11
C GLY A 57 -11.21 5.19 15.27
N THR A 58 -10.33 4.23 15.03
CA THR A 58 -9.85 3.28 16.05
C THR A 58 -8.97 3.94 17.11
N LYS A 59 -8.17 4.96 16.74
CA LYS A 59 -7.42 5.79 17.70
C LYS A 59 -8.33 6.59 18.62
N LEU A 60 -9.38 7.20 18.08
CA LEU A 60 -10.37 7.93 18.89
C LEU A 60 -11.16 6.98 19.80
N LEU A 61 -11.46 5.76 19.32
CA LEU A 61 -12.07 4.70 20.12
C LEU A 61 -11.16 4.25 21.28
N GLU A 62 -9.88 3.98 21.01
CA GLU A 62 -8.88 3.64 22.04
C GLU A 62 -8.70 4.77 23.05
N GLN A 63 -8.83 6.03 22.65
CA GLN A 63 -8.74 7.18 23.56
C GLN A 63 -10.03 7.45 24.35
N ASP A 64 -11.06 6.63 24.16
CA ASP A 64 -12.41 6.83 24.70
C ASP A 64 -13.04 8.21 24.36
N LYS A 65 -12.60 8.82 23.26
CA LYS A 65 -13.07 10.14 22.79
C LYS A 65 -14.35 10.07 21.99
N ILE A 66 -14.71 8.88 21.52
CA ILE A 66 -15.97 8.61 20.84
C ILE A 66 -16.70 7.49 21.57
N LYS A 67 -18.02 7.66 21.72
CA LYS A 67 -18.92 6.59 22.13
C LYS A 67 -19.69 6.11 20.92
N MET A 68 -20.00 4.81 20.89
CA MET A 68 -20.70 4.20 19.77
C MET A 68 -22.09 4.80 19.58
N PHE A 69 -22.84 4.94 20.68
CA PHE A 69 -24.09 5.67 20.72
C PHE A 69 -23.88 6.90 21.63
N PRO A 70 -24.21 8.11 21.15
CA PRO A 70 -24.26 9.28 22.01
C PRO A 70 -25.19 9.06 23.22
N LYS A 71 -25.03 9.89 24.26
CA LYS A 71 -25.95 9.85 25.40
C LYS A 71 -27.35 10.26 24.93
N ALA A 72 -28.36 9.47 25.28
CA ALA A 72 -29.76 9.80 25.03
C ALA A 72 -30.12 11.15 25.70
N THR A 73 -30.95 11.92 25.02
CA THR A 73 -31.47 13.21 25.50
C THR A 73 -33.00 13.19 25.41
N ALA A 74 -33.67 14.13 26.10
CA ALA A 74 -35.13 14.25 26.03
C ALA A 74 -35.64 14.45 24.58
N THR A 75 -34.85 15.12 23.74
CA THR A 75 -35.16 15.37 22.32
C THR A 75 -34.74 14.24 21.39
N VAL A 76 -33.79 13.39 21.81
CA VAL A 76 -33.29 12.25 21.04
C VAL A 76 -33.11 11.05 21.98
N PRO A 77 -34.19 10.31 22.29
CA PRO A 77 -34.14 9.18 23.22
C PRO A 77 -33.41 7.97 22.64
N TYR A 78 -33.34 7.86 21.30
CA TYR A 78 -32.66 6.79 20.57
C TYR A 78 -31.64 7.40 19.60
N PRO A 79 -30.48 7.86 20.11
CA PRO A 79 -29.50 8.50 19.26
C PRO A 79 -28.92 7.50 18.25
N PRO A 80 -28.70 7.93 16.99
CA PRO A 80 -28.09 7.07 15.99
C PRO A 80 -26.64 6.75 16.36
N MET A 81 -26.11 5.69 15.75
CA MET A 81 -24.70 5.34 15.90
C MET A 81 -23.79 6.50 15.45
N ASN A 82 -22.69 6.70 16.17
CA ASN A 82 -21.66 7.64 15.81
C ASN A 82 -21.17 7.37 14.37
N PRO A 83 -21.13 8.37 13.48
CA PRO A 83 -20.74 8.18 12.08
C PRO A 83 -19.37 7.52 11.90
N LEU A 84 -18.40 7.77 12.79
CA LEU A 84 -17.09 7.12 12.74
C LEU A 84 -17.17 5.64 13.12
N CYS A 85 -17.98 5.28 14.12
CA CYS A 85 -18.21 3.88 14.47
C CYS A 85 -18.94 3.14 13.34
N TYR A 86 -19.93 3.79 12.73
CA TYR A 86 -20.62 3.26 11.56
C TYR A 86 -19.64 3.06 10.39
N PHE A 87 -18.80 4.05 10.09
CA PHE A 87 -17.76 3.94 9.07
C PHE A 87 -16.83 2.75 9.34
N VAL A 88 -16.32 2.60 10.57
CA VAL A 88 -15.44 1.48 10.96
C VAL A 88 -16.13 0.12 10.72
N LEU A 89 -17.41 -0.01 11.08
CA LEU A 89 -18.18 -1.24 10.81
C LEU A 89 -18.27 -1.54 9.30
N GLN A 90 -18.55 -0.53 8.49
CA GLN A 90 -18.69 -0.69 7.03
C GLN A 90 -17.41 -1.16 6.35
N GLN A 91 -16.23 -0.97 6.96
CA GLN A 91 -14.96 -1.45 6.39
C GLN A 91 -14.62 -2.90 6.74
N MET A 92 -15.35 -3.53 7.67
CA MET A 92 -15.05 -4.90 8.09
C MET A 92 -15.08 -5.90 6.93
N PRO A 93 -16.07 -5.88 5.99
CA PRO A 93 -16.06 -6.80 4.84
C PRO A 93 -14.80 -6.68 3.99
N LEU A 94 -14.28 -5.47 3.77
CA LEU A 94 -13.08 -5.23 2.99
C LEU A 94 -11.83 -5.83 3.67
N PHE A 95 -11.68 -5.59 4.97
CA PHE A 95 -10.50 -6.06 5.73
C PHE A 95 -10.57 -7.54 6.10
N SER A 96 -11.75 -8.15 6.08
CA SER A 96 -11.94 -9.58 6.35
C SER A 96 -12.03 -10.44 5.10
N HIS A 97 -12.14 -9.83 3.90
CA HIS A 97 -12.17 -10.57 2.64
C HIS A 97 -10.90 -11.40 2.45
N PHE A 98 -9.74 -10.83 2.79
CA PHE A 98 -8.46 -11.54 2.82
C PHE A 98 -8.02 -11.78 4.27
N VAL A 99 -8.15 -13.02 4.74
CA VAL A 99 -7.75 -13.43 6.10
C VAL A 99 -6.26 -13.19 6.35
N ASP A 100 -5.46 -13.28 5.30
CA ASP A 100 -4.01 -13.13 5.27
C ASP A 100 -3.58 -11.77 4.69
N LEU A 101 -4.44 -10.73 4.72
CA LEU A 101 -4.20 -9.44 4.07
C LEU A 101 -2.81 -8.86 4.35
N PHE A 102 -2.36 -8.94 5.60
CA PHE A 102 -1.06 -8.41 6.04
C PHE A 102 0.01 -9.50 6.25
N ASN A 103 -0.22 -10.74 5.79
CA ASN A 103 0.75 -11.81 5.96
C ASN A 103 2.07 -11.48 5.22
N GLY A 104 3.20 -11.58 5.92
CA GLY A 104 4.51 -11.16 5.41
C GLY A 104 4.76 -9.64 5.43
N PHE A 105 3.79 -8.82 5.87
CA PHE A 105 3.94 -7.37 6.00
C PHE A 105 3.96 -6.96 7.48
N GLU A 106 4.64 -5.85 7.75
CA GLU A 106 4.47 -5.14 9.01
C GLU A 106 3.42 -4.05 8.84
N ALA A 107 2.20 -4.34 9.29
CA ALA A 107 1.08 -3.41 9.21
C ALA A 107 1.06 -2.41 10.39
N ASN A 108 0.40 -1.27 10.16
CA ASN A 108 0.08 -0.32 11.21
C ASN A 108 -0.67 -1.04 12.34
N PRO A 109 -0.28 -0.85 13.61
CA PRO A 109 -0.87 -1.57 14.74
C PRO A 109 -2.40 -1.47 14.83
N TYR A 110 -2.98 -0.31 14.51
CA TYR A 110 -4.43 -0.14 14.48
C TYR A 110 -5.08 -0.99 13.39
N LEU A 111 -4.50 -0.99 12.18
CA LEU A 111 -5.01 -1.78 11.05
C LEU A 111 -4.86 -3.27 11.29
N ASN A 112 -3.77 -3.71 11.93
CA ASN A 112 -3.54 -5.11 12.26
C ASN A 112 -4.58 -5.63 13.27
N VAL A 113 -4.86 -4.86 14.33
CA VAL A 113 -5.92 -5.21 15.30
C VAL A 113 -7.29 -5.21 14.61
N PHE A 114 -7.56 -4.17 13.81
CA PHE A 114 -8.83 -4.07 13.09
C PHE A 114 -9.06 -5.22 12.12
N GLN A 115 -8.03 -5.66 11.39
CA GLN A 115 -8.13 -6.77 10.45
C GLN A 115 -8.50 -8.08 11.16
N LYS A 116 -7.83 -8.40 12.27
CA LYS A 116 -8.17 -9.58 13.08
C LYS A 116 -9.60 -9.50 13.61
N PHE A 117 -9.96 -8.34 14.17
CA PHE A 117 -11.31 -8.07 14.62
C PHE A 117 -12.35 -8.23 13.50
N ALA A 118 -12.06 -7.74 12.30
CA ALA A 118 -12.94 -7.86 11.14
C ALA A 118 -13.15 -9.32 10.73
N VAL A 119 -12.08 -10.12 10.68
CA VAL A 119 -12.13 -11.55 10.34
C VAL A 119 -12.98 -12.32 11.36
N GLU A 120 -12.74 -12.11 12.65
CA GLU A 120 -13.47 -12.79 13.73
C GLU A 120 -14.97 -12.48 13.74
N ASN A 121 -15.37 -11.30 13.27
CA ASN A 121 -16.74 -10.79 13.39
C ASN A 121 -17.46 -10.65 12.04
N LEU A 122 -16.90 -11.19 10.95
CA LEU A 122 -17.47 -11.09 9.60
C LEU A 122 -18.90 -11.65 9.51
N GLN A 123 -19.19 -12.73 10.25
CA GLN A 123 -20.53 -13.35 10.21
C GLN A 123 -21.62 -12.42 10.75
N LEU A 124 -21.28 -11.54 11.71
CA LEU A 124 -22.21 -10.54 12.22
C LEU A 124 -22.57 -9.53 11.13
N MET A 125 -21.59 -9.12 10.31
CA MET A 125 -21.84 -8.20 9.19
C MET A 125 -22.68 -8.82 8.06
N ARG A 126 -22.71 -10.16 7.96
CA ARG A 126 -23.51 -10.90 6.98
C ARG A 126 -24.88 -11.32 7.49
N SER A 127 -25.17 -11.06 8.76
CA SER A 127 -26.45 -11.42 9.36
C SER A 127 -27.60 -10.69 8.64
N PRO A 128 -28.61 -11.41 8.12
CA PRO A 128 -29.81 -10.78 7.56
C PRO A 128 -30.72 -10.22 8.66
N GLN A 129 -30.50 -10.61 9.92
CA GLN A 129 -31.26 -10.13 11.07
C GLN A 129 -30.67 -8.84 11.61
N GLN A 130 -31.55 -7.94 12.06
CA GLN A 130 -31.15 -6.73 12.76
C GLN A 130 -30.36 -7.10 14.02
N ILE A 131 -29.15 -6.56 14.14
CA ILE A 131 -28.29 -6.76 15.30
C ILE A 131 -28.64 -5.71 16.38
N PRO A 132 -29.08 -6.13 17.57
CA PRO A 132 -29.28 -5.25 18.71
C PRO A 132 -28.11 -4.30 19.03
N ASN A 133 -28.43 -3.06 19.41
CA ASN A 133 -27.43 -2.03 19.75
C ASN A 133 -26.44 -2.45 20.84
N HIS A 134 -26.89 -3.18 21.87
CA HIS A 134 -26.00 -3.63 22.95
C HIS A 134 -24.93 -4.62 22.45
N MET A 135 -25.21 -5.42 21.41
CA MET A 135 -24.20 -6.30 20.82
C MET A 135 -23.12 -5.50 20.11
N TRP A 136 -23.53 -4.44 19.40
CA TRP A 136 -22.61 -3.51 18.78
C TRP A 136 -21.72 -2.80 19.80
N GLU A 137 -22.28 -2.34 20.92
CA GLU A 137 -21.52 -1.71 22.01
C GLU A 137 -20.49 -2.68 22.61
N ASN A 138 -20.89 -3.93 22.86
CA ASN A 138 -19.99 -4.97 23.37
C ASN A 138 -18.84 -5.25 22.39
N LEU A 139 -19.12 -5.30 21.09
CA LEU A 139 -18.10 -5.50 20.05
C LEU A 139 -17.08 -4.36 20.02
N PHE A 140 -17.54 -3.10 20.08
CA PHE A 140 -16.62 -1.95 20.13
C PHE A 140 -15.86 -1.85 21.45
N CYS A 141 -16.47 -2.25 22.57
CA CYS A 141 -15.76 -2.39 23.84
C CYS A 141 -14.65 -3.44 23.74
N ARG A 142 -14.91 -4.58 23.08
CA ARG A 142 -13.90 -5.61 22.82
C ARG A 142 -12.81 -5.10 21.89
N LEU A 143 -13.14 -4.45 20.76
CA LEU A 143 -12.16 -3.85 19.87
C LEU A 143 -11.25 -2.85 20.61
N ARG A 144 -11.84 -2.00 21.46
CA ARG A 144 -11.08 -1.07 22.30
C ARG A 144 -10.12 -1.80 23.24
N ALA A 145 -10.56 -2.89 23.87
CA ALA A 145 -9.71 -3.72 24.72
C ALA A 145 -8.54 -4.36 23.93
N GLU A 146 -8.80 -4.90 22.74
CA GLU A 146 -7.77 -5.46 21.85
C GLU A 146 -6.73 -4.41 21.44
N LEU A 147 -7.16 -3.18 21.16
CA LEU A 147 -6.25 -2.06 20.86
C LEU A 147 -5.32 -1.74 22.02
N TYR A 148 -5.84 -1.75 23.26
CA TYR A 148 -5.01 -1.56 24.46
C TYR A 148 -4.04 -2.72 24.69
N ILE A 149 -4.50 -3.97 24.56
CA ILE A 149 -3.67 -5.17 24.70
C ILE A 149 -2.51 -5.14 23.71
N ALA A 150 -2.80 -4.77 22.45
CA ALA A 150 -1.80 -4.60 21.40
C ALA A 150 -0.89 -3.37 21.60
N LYS A 151 -1.21 -2.48 22.55
CA LYS A 151 -0.54 -1.19 22.77
C LYS A 151 -0.47 -0.37 21.48
N ALA A 152 -1.59 -0.32 20.74
CA ALA A 152 -1.65 0.18 19.36
C ALA A 152 -1.10 1.61 19.24
N ASN A 153 -1.48 2.53 20.14
CA ASN A 153 -0.94 3.89 20.16
C ASN A 153 0.59 3.94 20.32
N LEU A 154 1.14 3.19 21.27
CA LEU A 154 2.59 3.19 21.53
C LEU A 154 3.38 2.65 20.33
N GLN A 155 2.92 1.54 19.75
CA GLN A 155 3.57 0.93 18.59
C GLN A 155 3.42 1.80 17.34
N THR A 156 2.27 2.47 17.18
CA THR A 156 2.04 3.37 16.03
C THR A 156 2.98 4.56 16.06
N ARG A 157 3.29 5.13 17.24
CA ARG A 157 4.30 6.20 17.35
C ARG A 157 5.69 5.75 16.88
N LYS A 158 6.10 4.52 17.20
CA LYS A 158 7.36 3.95 16.71
C LYS A 158 7.33 3.76 15.19
N TYR A 159 6.19 3.33 14.68
CA TYR A 159 5.94 3.15 13.25
C TYR A 159 6.06 4.48 12.49
N GLU A 160 5.36 5.53 12.96
CA GLU A 160 5.39 6.89 12.44
C GLU A 160 6.80 7.50 12.48
N ALA A 161 7.56 7.29 13.57
CA ALA A 161 8.92 7.80 13.70
C ALA A 161 9.86 7.28 12.61
N GLN A 162 9.72 6.01 12.21
CA GLN A 162 10.53 5.44 11.12
C GLN A 162 10.17 6.07 9.77
N ILE A 163 8.90 6.34 9.52
CA ILE A 163 8.46 6.99 8.28
C ILE A 163 8.96 8.42 8.23
N GLN A 164 8.88 9.14 9.36
CA GLN A 164 9.43 10.48 9.46
C GLN A 164 10.93 10.51 9.22
N LYS A 165 11.66 9.49 9.70
CA LYS A 165 13.09 9.33 9.41
C LYS A 165 13.34 9.22 7.90
N LEU A 166 12.63 8.36 7.19
CA LEU A 166 12.77 8.19 5.73
C LEU A 166 12.44 9.48 4.96
N ARG A 167 11.39 10.20 5.38
CA ARG A 167 11.03 11.51 4.81
C ARG A 167 12.17 12.52 5.00
N ASN A 168 12.71 12.58 6.21
CA ASN A 168 13.81 13.49 6.52
C ASN A 168 15.08 13.14 5.74
N GLU A 169 15.40 11.85 5.59
CA GLU A 169 16.53 11.37 4.79
C GLU A 169 16.39 11.84 3.33
N GLN A 170 15.24 11.65 2.68
CA GLN A 170 15.03 12.09 1.30
C GLN A 170 15.01 13.61 1.14
N LYS A 171 14.40 14.34 2.08
CA LYS A 171 14.47 15.81 2.09
C LYS A 171 15.91 16.31 2.25
N ALA A 172 16.73 15.63 3.05
CA ALA A 172 18.12 15.99 3.24
C ALA A 172 18.94 15.78 1.96
N VAL A 173 18.68 14.69 1.22
CA VAL A 173 19.28 14.47 -0.12
C VAL A 173 18.91 15.62 -1.05
N PHE A 174 17.62 15.92 -1.20
CA PHE A 174 17.18 17.01 -2.07
C PHE A 174 17.80 18.37 -1.70
N ARG A 175 17.83 18.71 -0.39
CA ARG A 175 18.47 19.95 0.07
C ARG A 175 19.95 20.01 -0.26
N ARG A 176 20.68 18.90 -0.12
CA ARG A 176 22.10 18.83 -0.48
C ARG A 176 22.31 19.10 -1.97
N VAL A 177 21.50 18.46 -2.82
CA VAL A 177 21.52 18.68 -4.29
C VAL A 177 21.31 20.16 -4.60
N MET A 178 20.30 20.79 -3.99
CA MET A 178 20.00 22.21 -4.23
C MET A 178 21.10 23.15 -3.71
N GLN A 179 21.68 22.87 -2.54
CA GLN A 179 22.74 23.70 -1.94
C GLN A 179 24.07 23.65 -2.70
N THR A 180 24.33 22.57 -3.44
CA THR A 180 25.66 22.35 -4.04
C THR A 180 25.73 22.92 -5.46
N HIS A 181 24.60 22.97 -6.18
CA HIS A 181 24.61 23.16 -7.63
C HIS A 181 23.53 24.10 -8.18
N ASP A 182 22.80 24.81 -7.31
CA ASP A 182 21.77 25.83 -7.60
C ASP A 182 20.59 25.40 -8.48
N GLN A 183 20.70 24.36 -9.31
CA GLN A 183 19.67 23.85 -10.20
C GLN A 183 19.82 22.35 -10.49
N ALA A 184 18.68 21.65 -10.60
CA ALA A 184 18.63 20.24 -10.97
C ALA A 184 17.29 19.84 -11.62
N ASN A 185 17.37 18.91 -12.56
CA ASN A 185 16.24 18.16 -13.08
C ASN A 185 15.89 17.07 -12.05
N CYS A 186 14.76 17.23 -11.37
CA CYS A 186 14.27 16.34 -10.33
C CYS A 186 13.21 15.42 -10.93
N ILE A 187 13.43 14.10 -10.87
CA ILE A 187 12.57 13.10 -11.51
C ILE A 187 12.24 12.01 -10.48
N PHE A 188 10.98 11.62 -10.44
CA PHE A 188 10.48 10.55 -9.61
C PHE A 188 9.80 9.50 -10.50
N LEU A 189 10.31 8.28 -10.43
CA LEU A 189 9.87 7.13 -11.21
C LEU A 189 9.17 6.11 -10.32
N GLU A 190 8.10 5.52 -10.84
CA GLU A 190 7.43 4.34 -10.28
C GLU A 190 7.39 3.27 -11.37
N LEU A 191 8.38 2.36 -11.35
CA LEU A 191 8.55 1.34 -12.36
C LEU A 191 7.97 0.02 -11.85
N PRO A 192 6.91 -0.51 -12.46
CA PRO A 192 6.37 -1.80 -12.07
C PRO A 192 7.35 -2.89 -12.51
N LEU A 193 7.87 -3.67 -11.55
CA LEU A 193 8.91 -4.68 -11.80
C LEU A 193 8.32 -6.03 -12.25
N ILE A 194 7.06 -6.27 -11.89
CA ILE A 194 6.32 -7.48 -12.22
C ILE A 194 4.95 -7.05 -12.72
N THR A 195 4.76 -7.07 -14.03
CA THR A 195 3.57 -6.52 -14.71
C THR A 195 2.66 -7.58 -15.30
N GLN A 196 3.08 -8.84 -15.35
CA GLN A 196 2.19 -9.94 -15.75
C GLN A 196 1.44 -10.49 -14.52
N THR A 197 0.20 -10.93 -14.74
CA THR A 197 -0.39 -12.03 -13.95
C THR A 197 0.49 -13.26 -14.16
N ASP A 198 1.51 -13.43 -13.31
CA ASP A 198 2.51 -14.53 -13.31
C ASP A 198 3.10 -14.92 -14.69
N PRO A 199 4.37 -14.55 -15.00
CA PRO A 199 5.11 -15.15 -16.11
C PRO A 199 5.58 -16.58 -15.75
N PRO A 200 5.83 -17.45 -16.75
CA PRO A 200 6.41 -18.80 -16.56
C PRO A 200 7.84 -18.83 -15.99
N HIS A 201 8.45 -17.68 -15.70
CA HIS A 201 9.88 -17.54 -15.36
C HIS A 201 10.16 -17.57 -13.86
N TYR A 202 9.18 -17.21 -13.04
CA TYR A 202 9.33 -17.24 -11.60
C TYR A 202 8.67 -18.50 -11.05
N GLN A 203 9.48 -19.40 -10.48
CA GLN A 203 8.96 -20.59 -9.81
C GLN A 203 8.34 -20.23 -8.45
N THR A 204 8.79 -19.13 -7.83
CA THR A 204 8.28 -18.63 -6.54
C THR A 204 8.28 -17.10 -6.45
N GLN A 205 7.52 -16.55 -5.50
CA GLN A 205 7.54 -15.12 -5.15
C GLN A 205 8.93 -14.65 -4.70
N GLU A 206 9.69 -15.50 -4.02
CA GLU A 206 11.06 -15.19 -3.58
C GLU A 206 12.01 -15.03 -4.79
N ASP A 207 11.84 -15.85 -5.82
CA ASP A 207 12.62 -15.72 -7.06
C ASP A 207 12.29 -14.41 -7.78
N ALA A 208 11.01 -14.05 -7.82
CA ALA A 208 10.56 -12.78 -8.40
C ALA A 208 11.16 -11.58 -7.66
N GLU A 209 11.26 -11.63 -6.32
CA GLU A 209 11.90 -10.61 -5.50
C GLU A 209 13.41 -10.50 -5.76
N LYS A 210 14.11 -11.64 -5.85
CA LYS A 210 15.54 -11.67 -6.17
C LYS A 210 15.84 -11.13 -7.56
N VAL A 211 15.05 -11.49 -8.57
CA VAL A 211 15.23 -11.03 -9.95
C VAL A 211 14.90 -9.55 -10.08
N SER A 212 13.86 -9.06 -9.41
CA SER A 212 13.51 -7.64 -9.40
C SER A 212 14.67 -6.73 -8.96
N LEU A 213 15.47 -7.18 -7.98
CA LEU A 213 16.69 -6.46 -7.58
C LEU A 213 17.77 -6.47 -8.66
N LYS A 214 17.89 -7.54 -9.44
CA LYS A 214 18.85 -7.63 -10.55
C LYS A 214 18.44 -6.71 -11.69
N VAL A 215 17.17 -6.77 -12.10
CA VAL A 215 16.58 -5.90 -13.13
C VAL A 215 16.82 -4.44 -12.80
N LEU A 216 16.49 -4.00 -11.58
CA LEU A 216 16.65 -2.60 -11.20
C LEU A 216 18.12 -2.15 -11.14
N LYS A 217 19.03 -3.03 -10.69
CA LYS A 217 20.47 -2.74 -10.72
C LYS A 217 21.00 -2.63 -12.15
N GLU A 218 20.58 -3.54 -13.02
CA GLU A 218 20.94 -3.51 -14.44
C GLU A 218 20.46 -2.21 -15.07
N TYR A 219 19.22 -1.80 -14.83
CA TYR A 219 18.68 -0.51 -15.28
C TYR A 219 19.56 0.68 -14.89
N PHE A 220 20.00 0.76 -13.63
CA PHE A 220 20.90 1.85 -13.21
C PHE A 220 22.31 1.74 -13.82
N GLN A 221 22.79 0.54 -14.15
CA GLN A 221 24.06 0.36 -14.88
C GLN A 221 23.95 0.83 -16.33
N TRP A 222 22.84 0.54 -17.01
CA TRP A 222 22.56 1.05 -18.35
C TRP A 222 22.45 2.57 -18.35
N LEU A 223 21.74 3.15 -17.38
CA LEU A 223 21.68 4.60 -17.21
C LEU A 223 23.06 5.24 -17.00
N HIS A 224 23.93 4.61 -16.20
CA HIS A 224 25.28 5.14 -15.98
C HIS A 224 26.15 5.12 -17.26
N LYS A 225 25.98 4.09 -18.09
CA LYS A 225 26.70 3.93 -19.37
C LYS A 225 26.10 4.74 -20.52
N ALA A 226 24.90 5.29 -20.34
CA ALA A 226 24.27 6.12 -21.36
C ALA A 226 25.01 7.45 -21.49
N GLY A 227 25.54 7.73 -22.68
CA GLY A 227 26.43 8.89 -22.93
C GLY A 227 25.86 10.23 -22.45
N GLN A 228 24.53 10.42 -22.49
CA GLN A 228 23.87 11.63 -22.01
C GLN A 228 24.00 11.86 -20.49
N LEU A 229 24.17 10.80 -19.70
CA LEU A 229 24.35 10.86 -18.24
C LEU A 229 25.80 10.68 -17.82
N THR A 230 26.64 10.04 -18.62
CA THR A 230 28.05 9.77 -18.30
C THR A 230 28.85 11.06 -18.05
N GLU A 231 28.51 12.15 -18.75
CA GLU A 231 29.15 13.46 -18.59
C GLU A 231 28.43 14.38 -17.58
N LYS A 232 27.40 13.89 -16.89
CA LYS A 232 26.60 14.67 -15.94
C LYS A 232 26.84 14.21 -14.51
N LEU A 233 26.77 15.16 -13.59
CA LEU A 233 26.67 14.85 -12.17
C LEU A 233 25.20 14.56 -11.86
N TYR A 234 24.93 13.39 -11.29
CA TYR A 234 23.58 13.01 -10.90
C TYR A 234 23.60 12.12 -9.65
N ASP A 235 22.49 12.14 -8.91
CA ASP A 235 22.26 11.30 -7.73
C ASP A 235 20.98 10.47 -7.94
N ILE A 236 21.02 9.20 -7.52
CA ILE A 236 19.86 8.29 -7.60
C ILE A 236 19.62 7.68 -6.22
N GLN A 237 18.45 7.98 -5.66
CA GLN A 237 17.92 7.28 -4.49
C GLN A 237 16.82 6.33 -4.93
N TRP A 238 16.95 5.04 -4.60
CA TRP A 238 15.99 4.03 -5.03
C TRP A 238 15.55 3.12 -3.90
N ARG A 239 14.40 2.48 -4.10
CA ARG A 239 13.88 1.39 -3.26
C ARG A 239 12.96 0.49 -4.07
N ILE A 240 12.61 -0.65 -3.52
CA ILE A 240 11.54 -1.50 -4.07
C ILE A 240 10.48 -1.68 -3.00
N VAL A 241 9.25 -1.31 -3.32
CA VAL A 241 8.09 -1.46 -2.46
C VAL A 241 7.19 -2.58 -2.98
N LYS A 242 6.42 -3.18 -2.08
CA LYS A 242 5.53 -4.30 -2.39
C LYS A 242 4.09 -3.94 -2.01
N GLY A 243 3.16 -4.09 -2.94
CA GLY A 243 1.72 -3.93 -2.69
C GLY A 243 1.13 -5.12 -1.95
N LEU A 244 -0.08 -4.97 -1.40
CA LEU A 244 -0.77 -6.09 -0.74
C LEU A 244 -1.19 -7.16 -1.77
N ASP A 245 -1.36 -6.73 -3.03
CA ASP A 245 -1.46 -7.55 -4.24
C ASP A 245 -0.18 -8.33 -4.62
N GLN A 246 0.87 -8.25 -3.78
CA GLN A 246 2.18 -8.87 -3.96
C GLN A 246 3.03 -8.31 -5.10
N LYS A 247 2.53 -7.34 -5.88
CA LYS A 247 3.29 -6.75 -6.97
C LYS A 247 4.40 -5.86 -6.43
N LEU A 248 5.53 -5.88 -7.13
CA LEU A 248 6.71 -5.09 -6.81
C LEU A 248 6.77 -3.84 -7.69
N THR A 249 7.06 -2.70 -7.07
CA THR A 249 7.26 -1.42 -7.73
C THR A 249 8.60 -0.86 -7.30
N ALA A 250 9.47 -0.61 -8.26
CA ALA A 250 10.69 0.16 -8.01
C ALA A 250 10.33 1.63 -7.98
N GLN A 251 10.82 2.33 -6.96
CA GLN A 251 10.68 3.77 -6.85
C GLN A 251 12.07 4.39 -6.86
N ALA A 252 12.26 5.42 -7.67
CA ALA A 252 13.53 6.12 -7.78
C ALA A 252 13.32 7.64 -7.79
N PHE A 253 14.07 8.35 -6.96
CA PHE A 253 14.34 9.76 -7.12
C PHE A 253 15.67 9.92 -7.86
N ILE A 254 15.64 10.64 -8.97
CA ILE A 254 16.80 10.94 -9.80
C ILE A 254 16.97 12.47 -9.83
N TYR A 255 18.18 12.92 -9.52
CA TYR A 255 18.56 14.32 -9.54
C TYR A 255 19.68 14.49 -10.56
N VAL A 256 19.42 15.13 -11.69
CA VAL A 256 20.44 15.43 -12.70
C VAL A 256 20.77 16.92 -12.68
N LEU A 257 22.02 17.25 -12.40
CA LEU A 257 22.47 18.61 -12.12
C LEU A 257 22.66 19.43 -13.40
N GLY A 258 22.32 20.71 -13.32
CA GLY A 258 22.49 21.68 -14.40
C GLY A 258 21.19 22.14 -15.05
N ASP A 259 21.30 22.54 -16.31
CA ASP A 259 20.21 23.19 -17.05
C ASP A 259 19.03 22.25 -17.29
N LYS A 260 17.87 22.86 -17.56
CA LYS A 260 16.65 22.14 -17.86
C LYS A 260 16.83 21.27 -19.11
N VAL A 261 16.72 19.96 -18.94
CA VAL A 261 16.80 18.97 -20.02
C VAL A 261 15.73 17.92 -19.80
N ASP A 262 15.10 17.49 -20.88
CA ASP A 262 14.14 16.38 -20.84
C ASP A 262 14.88 15.03 -20.90
N TYR A 263 15.01 14.38 -19.75
CA TYR A 263 15.63 13.06 -19.63
C TYR A 263 14.63 11.91 -19.77
N LEU A 264 13.33 12.17 -19.91
CA LEU A 264 12.32 11.11 -19.92
C LEU A 264 12.49 10.12 -21.08
N PRO A 265 12.77 10.55 -22.34
CA PRO A 265 12.98 9.61 -23.44
C PRO A 265 14.15 8.65 -23.16
N LEU A 266 15.24 9.16 -22.59
CA LEU A 266 16.39 8.35 -22.20
C LEU A 266 16.01 7.34 -21.11
N LEU A 267 15.34 7.79 -20.04
CA LEU A 267 14.94 6.94 -18.92
C LEU A 267 14.01 5.80 -19.39
N GLN A 268 13.10 6.10 -20.31
CA GLN A 268 12.18 5.14 -20.90
C GLN A 268 12.91 4.12 -21.78
N GLU A 269 13.74 4.59 -22.72
CA GLU A 269 14.48 3.72 -23.64
C GLU A 269 15.35 2.72 -22.88
N GLN A 270 16.10 3.18 -21.87
CA GLN A 270 16.93 2.28 -21.06
C GLN A 270 16.10 1.29 -20.23
N TRP A 271 14.87 1.65 -19.85
CA TRP A 271 13.99 0.75 -19.11
C TRP A 271 13.45 -0.35 -20.02
N GLU A 272 13.06 0.01 -21.24
CA GLU A 272 12.58 -0.93 -22.26
C GLU A 272 13.66 -1.93 -22.66
N PHE A 273 14.92 -1.50 -22.81
CA PHE A 273 16.04 -2.42 -23.09
C PHE A 273 16.24 -3.45 -21.99
N VAL A 274 16.33 -3.00 -20.73
CA VAL A 274 16.50 -3.93 -19.60
C VAL A 274 15.28 -4.84 -19.43
N CYS A 275 14.07 -4.34 -19.65
CA CYS A 275 12.89 -5.21 -19.66
C CYS A 275 12.99 -6.27 -20.77
N GLY A 276 13.49 -5.92 -21.96
CA GLY A 276 13.74 -6.84 -23.05
C GLY A 276 14.69 -7.98 -22.68
N ASP A 277 15.82 -7.66 -22.04
CA ASP A 277 16.83 -8.64 -21.59
C ASP A 277 16.25 -9.67 -20.59
N TYR A 278 15.28 -9.23 -19.77
CA TYR A 278 14.63 -10.07 -18.77
C TYR A 278 13.25 -10.59 -19.23
N GLN A 279 12.85 -10.36 -20.48
CA GLN A 279 11.55 -10.76 -21.05
C GLN A 279 10.34 -10.23 -20.26
N LEU A 280 10.47 -9.01 -19.72
CA LEU A 280 9.43 -8.30 -18.99
C LEU A 280 8.70 -7.31 -19.92
N GLN A 281 7.48 -6.91 -19.55
CA GLN A 281 6.84 -5.79 -20.23
C GLN A 281 7.48 -4.48 -19.76
N GLY A 282 8.06 -3.72 -20.69
CA GLY A 282 8.66 -2.40 -20.47
C GLY A 282 7.65 -1.29 -20.18
N ILE A 283 6.69 -1.53 -19.28
CA ILE A 283 5.72 -0.50 -18.88
C ILE A 283 6.48 0.61 -18.18
N PHE A 284 6.40 1.82 -18.74
CA PHE A 284 6.99 3.03 -18.19
C PHE A 284 5.87 4.04 -17.84
N PRO A 285 5.36 4.03 -16.60
CA PRO A 285 4.31 4.96 -16.19
C PRO A 285 4.79 6.41 -16.21
N ASP A 286 3.85 7.35 -16.36
CA ASP A 286 4.13 8.79 -16.45
C ASP A 286 4.95 9.30 -15.24
N PRO A 287 6.22 9.72 -15.45
CA PRO A 287 7.08 10.19 -14.38
C PRO A 287 6.67 11.55 -13.84
N LYS A 288 6.77 11.71 -12.52
CA LYS A 288 6.66 13.04 -11.89
C LYS A 288 8.01 13.73 -11.96
N HIS A 289 8.10 14.82 -12.70
CA HIS A 289 9.36 15.51 -12.92
C HIS A 289 9.19 17.04 -12.84
N THR A 290 10.24 17.73 -12.43
CA THR A 290 10.31 19.19 -12.41
C THR A 290 11.76 19.65 -12.44
N HIS A 291 12.04 20.78 -13.09
CA HIS A 291 13.33 21.45 -12.96
C HIS A 291 13.26 22.38 -11.74
N CYS A 292 14.10 22.12 -10.74
CA CYS A 292 14.21 22.94 -9.54
C CYS A 292 15.44 23.83 -9.64
N TYR A 293 15.35 25.07 -9.20
CA TYR A 293 16.51 25.94 -9.03
C TYR A 293 16.33 26.90 -7.85
N ASP A 294 17.44 27.47 -7.37
CA ASP A 294 17.44 28.38 -6.22
C ASP A 294 16.76 29.71 -6.58
N GLY A 295 15.82 30.14 -5.74
CA GLY A 295 14.92 31.28 -6.01
C GLY A 295 13.50 30.91 -6.47
N GLN A 296 13.21 29.66 -6.86
CA GLN A 296 11.83 29.18 -7.10
C GLN A 296 11.27 28.37 -5.92
N GLY A 297 10.92 29.07 -4.84
CA GLY A 297 10.39 28.44 -3.62
C GLY A 297 9.11 27.60 -3.84
N LEU A 298 8.28 27.93 -4.84
CA LEU A 298 7.07 27.17 -5.17
C LEU A 298 7.37 25.78 -5.74
N VAL A 299 8.31 25.68 -6.68
CA VAL A 299 8.65 24.41 -7.33
C VAL A 299 9.36 23.48 -6.36
N GLN A 300 10.29 24.01 -5.56
CA GLN A 300 10.94 23.26 -4.50
C GLN A 300 9.92 22.77 -3.45
N LYS A 301 8.92 23.60 -3.09
CA LYS A 301 7.85 23.20 -2.19
C LYS A 301 6.97 22.09 -2.77
N ALA A 302 6.63 22.15 -4.06
CA ALA A 302 5.89 21.09 -4.74
C ALA A 302 6.68 19.77 -4.73
N TRP A 303 7.98 19.83 -4.97
CA TRP A 303 8.86 18.66 -4.90
C TRP A 303 8.93 18.07 -3.48
N LEU A 304 9.09 18.91 -2.46
CA LEU A 304 9.05 18.49 -1.05
C LEU A 304 7.71 17.87 -0.66
N GLN A 305 6.59 18.35 -1.22
CA GLN A 305 5.28 17.73 -1.03
C GLN A 305 5.17 16.37 -1.72
N LEU A 306 5.77 16.21 -2.90
CA LEU A 306 5.86 14.90 -3.55
C LEU A 306 6.63 13.91 -2.66
N ILE A 307 7.77 14.32 -2.11
CA ILE A 307 8.54 13.50 -1.16
C ILE A 307 7.68 13.07 0.04
N GLU A 308 6.82 13.93 0.57
CA GLU A 308 5.87 13.54 1.63
C GLU A 308 4.89 12.46 1.17
N ARG A 309 4.22 12.68 0.03
CA ARG A 309 3.17 11.80 -0.50
C ARG A 309 3.66 10.39 -0.79
N VAL A 310 4.86 10.23 -1.36
CA VAL A 310 5.39 8.89 -1.69
C VAL A 310 5.69 8.04 -0.45
N HIS A 311 5.70 8.63 0.75
CA HIS A 311 5.87 7.91 2.01
C HIS A 311 4.56 7.62 2.74
N GLU A 312 3.42 8.15 2.28
CA GLU A 312 2.12 7.94 2.94
C GLU A 312 1.72 6.45 3.02
N PRO A 313 1.87 5.63 1.96
CA PRO A 313 1.44 4.22 2.03
C PRO A 313 2.23 3.41 3.06
N LEU A 314 3.48 3.80 3.34
CA LEU A 314 4.30 3.20 4.39
C LEU A 314 3.75 3.43 5.79
N GLY A 315 2.77 4.34 5.96
CA GLY A 315 2.00 4.55 7.19
C GLY A 315 1.00 3.45 7.51
N PHE A 316 0.66 2.63 6.52
CA PHE A 316 -0.35 1.58 6.65
C PHE A 316 0.25 0.20 6.72
N TYR A 317 1.24 -0.09 5.88
CA TYR A 317 1.96 -1.36 5.87
C TYR A 317 3.31 -1.20 5.18
N ARG A 318 4.22 -2.12 5.48
CA ARG A 318 5.55 -2.16 4.86
C ARG A 318 6.05 -3.59 4.73
N TYR A 319 6.85 -3.82 3.70
CA TYR A 319 7.45 -5.11 3.41
C TYR A 319 8.97 -5.03 3.48
N LYS A 320 9.59 -6.01 4.13
CA LYS A 320 11.03 -6.20 4.14
C LYS A 320 11.34 -7.69 4.15
N GLY A 321 11.97 -8.17 3.08
CA GLY A 321 12.26 -9.59 2.88
C GLY A 321 13.00 -9.77 1.55
N ASN A 322 13.82 -10.81 1.45
CA ASN A 322 14.48 -11.23 0.21
C ASN A 322 15.21 -10.10 -0.55
N GLY A 323 15.80 -9.15 0.19
CA GLY A 323 16.52 -7.99 -0.34
C GLY A 323 15.64 -6.79 -0.75
N ILE A 324 14.32 -6.98 -0.80
CA ILE A 324 13.31 -5.92 -0.97
C ILE A 324 13.18 -5.15 0.35
N THR A 325 13.13 -3.84 0.24
CA THR A 325 13.05 -2.95 1.39
C THR A 325 12.45 -1.62 1.01
N TYR A 326 11.59 -1.11 1.88
CA TYR A 326 11.00 0.23 1.81
C TYR A 326 12.00 1.35 2.15
N ALA A 327 13.17 1.01 2.71
CA ALA A 327 14.24 1.97 2.97
C ALA A 327 14.96 2.37 1.68
N TRP A 328 15.28 3.65 1.56
CA TRP A 328 16.03 4.18 0.44
C TRP A 328 17.48 3.71 0.43
N LYS A 329 18.00 3.47 -0.76
CA LYS A 329 19.39 3.16 -1.05
C LYS A 329 19.92 4.16 -2.06
N ALA A 330 21.13 4.64 -1.84
CA ALA A 330 21.87 5.36 -2.87
C ALA A 330 22.36 4.35 -3.91
N TYR A 331 22.15 4.64 -5.18
CA TYR A 331 22.96 4.08 -6.25
C TYR A 331 24.11 5.05 -6.50
N THR A 332 25.32 4.54 -6.72
CA THR A 332 26.54 5.35 -6.92
C THR A 332 26.31 6.36 -8.06
N GLY A 333 25.95 7.58 -7.69
CA GLY A 333 26.06 8.79 -8.48
C GLY A 333 27.36 9.50 -8.12
N ASN A 334 27.93 10.26 -9.04
CA ASN A 334 29.21 10.95 -8.86
C ASN A 334 29.12 12.19 -7.93
N VAL A 335 28.27 12.18 -6.88
CA VAL A 335 27.96 13.34 -6.02
C VAL A 335 28.05 13.01 -4.54
#